data_AF-A0A430QE45-F1
#
_entry.id   AF-A0A430QE45-F1
#
_cell.length_a   1.000
_cell.length_b   1.000
_cell.length_c   1.000
_cell.angle_alpha   90.00
_cell.angle_beta   90.00
_cell.angle_gamma   90.00
#
_symmetry.space_group_name_H-M   'P 1'
#
loop_
_entity.id
_entity.type
_entity.pdbx_description
1 polymer ?
#
loop_
_entity_poly.entity_id
_entity_poly.type
_entity_poly.pdbx_seq_one_letter_code
_entity_poly.pdbx_strand_id
1 'polypeptide(L)'
;LRLLEVSPLSFVNCSGGLKLKEDFVNKLPSYNYFNKFIDGACYMEAVAKAISQAQHEVFITDWCMHPTVFLRRPVRDNTWRLDMLLHAKAVSC
;
A
#
# COMPACT_ATOMS: atom_id res chain seq x y z
N LEU A 1 16.62 7.09 6.32
CA LEU A 1 15.48 8.04 6.34
C LEU A 1 15.90 9.31 5.58
N ARG A 2 15.63 9.39 4.28
CA ARG A 2 15.68 10.66 3.54
C ARG A 2 14.24 11.09 3.33
N LEU A 3 13.84 12.16 4.02
CA LEU A 3 12.58 12.85 3.80
C LEU A 3 12.74 13.66 2.50
N LEU A 4 12.05 13.26 1.44
CA LEU A 4 11.74 14.17 0.35
C LEU A 4 10.39 14.80 0.69
N GLU A 5 10.42 16.03 1.15
CA GLU A 5 9.21 16.84 1.28
C GLU A 5 8.70 17.19 -0.11
N VAL A 6 7.43 16.86 -0.37
CA VAL A 6 6.70 17.40 -1.51
C VAL A 6 5.37 17.92 -0.97
N SER A 7 5.19 19.25 -1.06
CA SER A 7 4.05 19.99 -0.51
C SER A 7 2.71 19.52 -1.09
N PRO A 8 1.62 19.57 -0.31
CA PRO A 8 0.30 19.11 -0.72
C PRO A 8 -0.51 20.28 -1.27
N LEU A 9 -0.71 20.38 -2.59
CA LEU A 9 -1.77 21.22 -3.16
C LEU A 9 -2.07 20.81 -4.61
N SER A 10 -3.05 19.92 -4.80
CA SER A 10 -4.03 20.02 -5.90
C SER A 10 -5.21 19.06 -5.69
N PHE A 11 -6.30 19.65 -5.19
CA PHE A 11 -7.68 19.48 -5.66
C PHE A 11 -8.24 18.05 -5.85
N VAL A 12 -9.05 17.62 -4.87
CA VAL A 12 -10.23 16.78 -5.16
C VAL A 12 -11.35 17.69 -5.62
N ASN A 13 -11.87 17.47 -6.83
CA ASN A 13 -13.28 17.69 -7.11
C ASN A 13 -13.83 16.47 -7.85
N CYS A 14 -14.93 15.94 -7.31
CA CYS A 14 -15.72 14.86 -7.88
C CYS A 14 -16.46 15.35 -9.13
N SER A 15 -16.69 14.43 -10.07
CA SER A 15 -17.47 14.60 -11.30
C SER A 15 -16.70 15.21 -12.47
N GLY A 16 -15.62 14.54 -12.88
CA GLY A 16 -14.95 14.79 -14.15
C GLY A 16 -13.83 13.78 -14.31
N GLY A 17 -13.89 12.95 -15.34
CA GLY A 17 -12.87 11.94 -15.61
C GLY A 17 -11.49 12.58 -15.69
N LEU A 18 -10.67 12.35 -14.66
CA LEU A 18 -9.26 12.70 -14.69
C LEU A 18 -8.55 11.65 -15.54
N LYS A 19 -8.25 12.00 -16.79
CA LYS A 19 -7.27 11.30 -17.60
C LYS A 19 -5.95 11.30 -16.83
N LEU A 20 -5.67 10.17 -16.18
CA LEU A 20 -4.34 9.86 -15.66
C LEU A 20 -3.35 10.06 -16.80
N LYS A 21 -2.32 10.86 -16.55
CA LYS A 21 -1.24 11.17 -17.48
C LYS A 21 -0.73 9.87 -18.10
N GLU A 22 -1.07 9.67 -19.38
CA GLU A 22 -0.95 8.41 -20.14
C GLU A 22 0.51 7.98 -20.38
N ASP A 23 1.50 8.69 -19.85
CA ASP A 23 2.89 8.57 -20.31
C ASP A 23 3.76 7.64 -19.44
N PHE A 24 3.37 7.34 -18.20
CA PHE A 24 4.16 6.45 -17.32
C PHE A 24 3.64 5.01 -17.26
N VAL A 25 2.34 4.81 -17.54
CA VAL A 25 1.68 3.50 -17.50
C VAL A 25 2.00 2.65 -18.74
N ASN A 26 2.27 3.30 -19.88
CA ASN A 26 2.41 2.64 -21.18
C ASN A 26 3.81 2.06 -21.47
N LYS A 27 4.71 2.00 -20.49
CA LYS A 27 6.08 1.47 -20.66
C LYS A 27 6.36 0.15 -19.94
N LEU A 28 5.36 -0.46 -19.32
CA LEU A 28 5.49 -1.75 -18.64
C LEU A 28 4.90 -2.88 -19.51
N PRO A 29 5.57 -4.03 -19.63
CA PRO A 29 5.17 -5.11 -20.52
C PRO A 29 3.81 -5.69 -20.12
N SER A 30 3.10 -6.22 -21.11
CA SER A 30 1.70 -6.68 -21.14
C SER A 30 1.33 -7.79 -20.13
N TYR A 31 1.41 -7.53 -18.82
CA TYR A 31 0.81 -8.36 -17.77
C TYR A 31 0.40 -7.48 -16.57
N ASN A 32 -0.60 -6.62 -16.76
CA ASN A 32 -1.19 -5.84 -15.67
C ASN A 32 -2.40 -6.59 -15.09
N TYR A 33 -2.23 -7.22 -13.93
CA TYR A 33 -3.36 -7.72 -13.13
C TYR A 33 -3.99 -6.57 -12.35
N PHE A 34 -5.09 -6.03 -12.87
CA PHE A 34 -5.84 -4.96 -12.23
C PHE A 34 -6.85 -5.52 -11.23
N ASN A 35 -6.54 -5.40 -9.94
CA ASN A 35 -7.44 -5.80 -8.85
C ASN A 35 -8.20 -4.59 -8.33
N LYS A 36 -9.52 -4.58 -8.52
CA LYS A 36 -10.41 -3.60 -7.88
C LYS A 36 -10.78 -4.08 -6.48
N PHE A 37 -10.58 -3.23 -5.49
CA PHE A 37 -11.05 -3.47 -4.13
C PHE A 37 -12.21 -2.53 -3.82
N ILE A 38 -13.31 -3.10 -3.32
CA ILE A 38 -14.38 -2.33 -2.69
C ILE A 38 -14.17 -2.49 -1.19
N ASP A 39 -14.12 -1.36 -0.48
CA ASP A 39 -13.76 -1.25 0.94
C ASP A 39 -12.33 -1.67 1.33
N GLY A 40 -12.01 -1.49 2.61
CA GLY A 40 -10.69 -1.74 3.15
C GLY A 40 -10.39 -3.19 3.51
N ALA A 41 -11.38 -4.07 3.69
CA ALA A 41 -11.13 -5.42 4.20
C ALA A 41 -10.28 -6.25 3.24
N CYS A 42 -10.72 -6.38 1.98
CA CYS A 42 -10.00 -7.13 0.95
C CYS A 42 -8.67 -6.44 0.57
N TYR A 43 -8.66 -5.10 0.56
CA TYR A 43 -7.45 -4.33 0.28
C TYR A 43 -6.36 -4.60 1.34
N MET A 44 -6.69 -4.47 2.63
CA MET A 44 -5.73 -4.66 3.72
C MET A 44 -5.24 -6.11 3.80
N GLU A 45 -6.09 -7.09 3.50
CA GLU A 45 -5.67 -8.50 3.43
C GLU A 45 -4.68 -8.74 2.27
N ALA A 46 -4.92 -8.14 1.10
CA ALA A 46 -4.00 -8.22 -0.03
C ALA A 46 -2.66 -7.54 0.27
N VAL A 47 -2.68 -6.38 0.93
CA VAL A 47 -1.47 -5.67 1.40
C VAL A 47 -0.69 -6.54 2.40
N ALA A 48 -1.36 -7.14 3.39
CA ALA A 48 -0.72 -8.04 4.35
C ALA A 48 0.00 -9.20 3.66
N LYS A 49 -0.66 -9.81 2.67
CA LYS A 49 -0.08 -10.89 1.86
C LYS A 49 1.15 -10.40 1.09
N ALA A 50 1.06 -9.26 0.42
CA ALA A 50 2.17 -8.68 -0.34
C ALA A 50 3.39 -8.40 0.56
N ILE A 51 3.19 -7.79 1.73
CA ILE A 51 4.28 -7.51 2.69
C ILE A 51 4.90 -8.82 3.19
N SER A 52 4.08 -9.82 3.55
CA SER A 52 4.63 -11.11 4.03
C SER A 52 5.52 -11.81 3.00
N GLN A 53 5.19 -11.67 1.70
CA GLN A 53 5.90 -12.29 0.58
C GLN A 53 7.06 -11.45 0.04
N ALA A 54 7.25 -10.21 0.54
CA ALA A 54 8.33 -9.34 0.10
C ALA A 54 9.71 -9.95 0.43
N GLN A 55 10.65 -9.88 -0.52
CA GLN A 55 12.00 -10.45 -0.39
C GLN A 55 13.10 -9.39 -0.25
N HIS A 56 12.89 -8.18 -0.78
CA HIS A 56 13.94 -7.15 -0.85
C HIS A 56 13.52 -5.86 -0.14
N GLU A 57 12.52 -5.16 -0.69
CA GLU A 57 12.16 -3.81 -0.22
C GLU A 57 10.64 -3.65 -0.16
N VAL A 58 10.17 -2.89 0.83
CA VAL A 58 8.75 -2.49 0.97
C VAL A 58 8.70 -0.97 1.04
N PHE A 59 8.12 -0.33 0.03
CA PHE A 59 7.89 1.11 0.00
C PHE A 59 6.47 1.42 0.45
N ILE A 60 6.33 2.30 1.44
CA ILE A 60 5.03 2.76 1.96
C ILE A 60 5.02 4.27 1.89
N THR A 61 4.00 4.83 1.24
CA THR A 61 3.71 6.26 1.23
C THR A 61 2.28 6.45 1.71
N ASP A 62 2.11 7.17 2.80
CA ASP A 62 0.80 7.45 3.38
C ASP A 62 0.73 8.92 3.78
N TRP A 63 -0.45 9.50 3.69
CA TRP A 63 -0.71 10.79 4.29
C TRP A 63 -0.79 10.67 5.81
N CYS A 64 -1.34 9.56 6.32
CA CYS A 64 -1.47 9.27 7.74
C CYS A 64 -1.40 7.76 7.99
N MET A 65 -0.26 7.29 8.52
CA MET A 65 -0.05 5.89 8.86
C MET A 65 -0.15 5.68 10.38
N HIS A 66 -0.90 4.67 10.81
CA HIS A 66 -0.90 4.25 12.20
C HIS A 66 -0.24 2.86 12.35
N PRO A 67 0.90 2.75 13.07
CA PRO A 67 1.68 1.51 13.12
C PRO A 67 0.94 0.34 13.77
N THR A 68 -0.03 0.60 14.64
CA THR A 68 -0.75 -0.45 15.38
C THR A 68 -2.01 -0.98 14.68
N VAL A 69 -2.24 -0.59 13.41
CA VAL A 69 -3.40 -1.08 12.65
C VAL A 69 -3.26 -2.58 12.32
N PHE A 70 -4.37 -3.32 12.40
CA PHE A 70 -4.44 -4.72 11.99
C PHE A 70 -4.90 -4.83 10.54
N LEU A 71 -4.08 -5.49 9.71
CA LEU A 71 -4.37 -5.66 8.29
C LEU A 71 -5.35 -6.81 7.99
N ARG A 72 -5.53 -7.75 8.93
CA ARG A 72 -6.50 -8.85 8.83
C ARG A 72 -7.39 -8.91 10.06
N ARG A 73 -8.66 -9.26 9.85
CA ARG A 73 -9.68 -9.46 10.89
C ARG A 73 -10.45 -10.76 10.63
N PRO A 74 -10.93 -11.48 11.67
CA PRO A 74 -10.81 -11.19 13.10
C PRO A 74 -9.37 -11.33 13.61
N VAL A 75 -9.03 -10.58 14.66
CA VAL A 75 -7.70 -10.59 15.28
C VAL A 75 -7.57 -11.86 16.13
N ARG A 76 -6.63 -12.74 15.76
CA ARG A 76 -6.30 -13.95 16.53
C ARG A 76 -5.01 -13.77 17.34
N ASP A 77 -4.07 -13.01 16.79
CA ASP A 77 -2.76 -12.72 17.33
C ASP A 77 -2.25 -11.38 16.76
N ASN A 78 -1.03 -10.99 17.14
CA ASN A 78 -0.38 -9.76 16.67
C ASN A 78 0.34 -9.93 15.31
N THR A 79 0.26 -11.09 14.67
CA THR A 79 1.01 -11.43 13.45
C THR A 79 0.68 -10.48 12.30
N TRP A 80 -0.57 -10.03 12.23
CA TRP A 80 -1.07 -9.15 11.15
C TRP A 80 -1.17 -7.68 11.54
N ARG A 81 -0.57 -7.29 12.67
CA ARG A 81 -0.42 -5.89 13.04
C ARG A 81 0.73 -5.29 12.23
N LEU A 82 0.51 -4.11 11.65
CA LEU A 82 1.38 -3.54 10.63
C LEU A 82 2.83 -3.36 11.12
N ASP A 83 3.02 -2.81 12.31
CA ASP A 83 4.32 -2.70 12.99
C ASP A 83 5.03 -4.05 13.17
N MET A 84 4.32 -5.05 13.67
CA MET A 84 4.86 -6.39 13.94
C MET A 84 5.24 -7.11 12.65
N LEU A 85 4.39 -7.01 11.63
CA LEU A 85 4.63 -7.60 10.31
C LEU A 85 5.85 -6.97 9.63
N LEU A 86 5.96 -5.64 9.66
CA LEU A 86 7.11 -4.93 9.09
C LEU A 86 8.40 -5.24 9.86
N HIS A 87 8.33 -5.31 11.20
CA HIS A 87 9.47 -5.69 12.02
C HIS A 87 9.94 -7.13 11.71
N ALA A 88 9.01 -8.09 11.65
CA ALA A 88 9.32 -9.47 11.30
C ALA A 88 9.98 -9.57 9.92
N LYS A 89 9.49 -8.81 8.94
CA LYS A 89 10.08 -8.77 7.59
C LYS A 89 11.47 -8.13 7.57
N ALA A 90 11.67 -7.05 8.32
CA ALA A 90 12.97 -6.39 8.42
C ALA A 90 14.04 -7.26 9.09
N VAL A 91 13.66 -8.14 10.03
CA VAL A 91 14.59 -9.08 10.68
C VAL A 91 14.86 -10.32 9.81
N SER A 92 13.91 -10.72 8.96
CA SER A 92 14.02 -11.91 8.11
C SER A 92 14.84 -11.72 6.83
N CYS A 93 15.16 -10.48 6.47
CA CYS A 93 15.94 -10.09 5.30
C CYS A 93 17.40 -9.82 5.69
#